data_AF-A0A9X3H9Y3-F1
#
_entry.id   AF-A0A9X3H9Y3-F1
#
_cell.length_a   1.000
_cell.length_b   1.000
_cell.length_c   1.000
_cell.angle_alpha   90.00
_cell.angle_beta   90.00
_cell.angle_gamma   90.00
#
_symmetry.space_group_name_H-M   'P 1'
#
loop_
_entity.id
_entity.type
_entity.pdbx_description
1 polymer ?
#
loop_
_entity_poly.entity_id
_entity_poly.type
_entity_poly.pdbx_seq_one_letter_code
_entity_poly.pdbx_strand_id
1 'polypeptide(L)'
;MATKKILLLAFLFACFSVTVNAQKSSGDDSLPDSPLDIFIPNAFTPNGDGLNDSFRTQITGPELDLYEFMVLDRNGKEVFYTTDPNENWDGTIKGSSFTSGTSMFIYILKIKSIEDRGPMTLRGHVVLIR
;
A
#
# COMPACT_ATOMS: atom_id res chain seq x y z
N MET A 1 17.14 -17.21 64.02
CA MET A 1 17.43 -15.83 63.55
C MET A 1 16.52 -15.55 62.36
N ALA A 2 15.70 -14.49 62.47
CA ALA A 2 14.90 -13.80 61.44
C ALA A 2 13.91 -14.64 60.56
N THR A 3 12.60 -14.64 60.83
CA THR A 3 11.58 -13.60 60.54
C THR A 3 11.24 -13.46 59.05
N LYS A 4 10.09 -14.02 58.64
CA LYS A 4 9.35 -13.59 57.44
C LYS A 4 8.05 -12.94 57.86
N LYS A 5 8.01 -11.62 57.78
CA LYS A 5 6.81 -10.77 57.89
C LYS A 5 7.02 -9.56 56.98
N ILE A 6 6.01 -9.30 56.12
CA ILE A 6 5.49 -7.95 55.76
C ILE A 6 6.44 -7.12 54.84
N LEU A 7 6.05 -6.30 53.86
CA LEU A 7 4.87 -5.93 53.08
C LEU A 7 5.38 -4.71 52.25
N LEU A 8 4.93 -4.54 51.01
CA LEU A 8 4.90 -3.27 50.23
C LEU A 8 6.20 -2.44 50.06
N LEU A 9 6.60 -2.21 48.80
CA LEU A 9 6.78 -0.89 48.17
C LEU A 9 7.31 -1.12 46.74
N ALA A 10 6.45 -0.94 45.74
CA ALA A 10 6.43 0.28 44.91
C ALA A 10 7.53 0.28 43.83
N PHE A 11 7.09 -0.04 42.62
CA PHE A 11 7.37 0.69 41.38
C PHE A 11 8.65 1.54 41.40
N LEU A 12 9.72 1.01 40.80
CA LEU A 12 10.82 1.80 40.24
C LEU A 12 11.56 0.93 39.22
N PHE A 13 10.84 0.51 38.17
CA PHE A 13 11.51 0.26 36.90
C PHE A 13 11.67 1.62 36.24
N ALA A 14 12.92 2.05 36.09
CA ALA A 14 13.30 3.33 35.54
C ALA A 14 12.55 3.60 34.23
N CYS A 15 11.73 4.65 34.25
CA CYS A 15 11.18 5.26 33.05
C CYS A 15 12.38 5.87 32.32
N PHE A 16 12.96 5.13 31.38
CA PHE A 16 13.83 5.74 30.39
C PHE A 16 12.90 6.60 29.54
N SER A 17 12.96 7.92 29.74
CA SER A 17 12.18 8.88 28.98
C SER A 17 12.56 8.73 27.52
N VAL A 18 11.71 8.10 26.71
CA VAL A 18 11.80 8.24 25.26
C VAL A 18 11.26 9.62 24.95
N THR A 19 12.16 10.57 24.70
CA THR A 19 11.79 11.85 24.12
C THR A 19 11.26 11.57 22.71
N VAL A 20 9.94 11.48 22.57
CA VAL A 20 9.29 11.63 21.27
C VAL A 20 9.17 13.13 21.03
N ASN A 21 10.02 13.68 20.18
CA ASN A 21 9.75 14.95 19.51
C ASN A 21 10.07 14.79 18.03
N ALA A 22 9.16 14.12 17.33
CA ALA A 22 8.95 14.33 15.91
C ALA A 22 7.53 14.88 15.75
N GLN A 23 7.41 16.20 15.76
CA GLN A 23 6.22 16.87 15.23
C GLN A 23 6.50 17.20 13.77
N LYS A 24 5.99 16.37 12.85
CA LYS A 24 5.72 16.81 11.48
C LYS A 24 4.22 16.88 11.33
N SER A 25 3.66 18.04 11.66
CA SER A 25 2.26 18.37 11.43
C SER A 25 2.14 19.14 10.12
N SER A 26 1.64 18.50 9.07
CA SER A 26 0.76 19.09 8.05
C SER A 26 0.62 18.13 6.86
N GLY A 27 -0.48 17.34 6.84
CA GLY A 27 -1.03 16.71 5.64
C GLY A 27 -0.06 16.07 4.64
N ASP A 28 0.85 15.22 5.10
CA ASP A 28 1.90 14.61 4.29
C ASP A 28 1.86 13.09 4.50
N ASP A 29 1.23 12.37 3.57
CA ASP A 29 1.42 10.92 3.36
C ASP A 29 2.88 10.73 2.89
N SER A 30 3.82 11.01 3.80
CA SER A 30 5.23 10.77 3.58
C SER A 30 5.42 9.26 3.50
N LEU A 31 5.46 8.78 2.26
CA LEU A 31 6.10 7.52 1.93
C LEU A 31 7.42 7.46 2.72
N PRO A 32 7.77 6.32 3.34
CA PRO A 32 9.08 6.19 3.99
C PRO A 32 10.12 6.70 3.02
N ASP A 33 11.05 7.59 3.42
CA ASP A 33 12.07 8.23 2.55
C ASP A 33 12.53 7.24 1.48
N SER A 34 11.86 7.27 0.33
CA SER A 34 12.01 6.31 -0.75
C SER A 34 12.36 7.15 -1.95
N PRO A 35 13.40 6.78 -2.70
CA PRO A 35 13.78 7.49 -3.91
C PRO A 35 12.80 7.23 -5.06
N LEU A 36 11.72 6.46 -4.82
CA LEU A 36 10.68 6.16 -5.79
C LEU A 36 9.61 7.26 -5.81
N ASP A 37 9.39 7.82 -6.99
CA ASP A 37 8.19 8.61 -7.31
C ASP A 37 7.13 7.67 -7.90
N ILE A 38 5.98 7.57 -7.22
CA ILE A 38 4.93 6.60 -7.55
C ILE A 38 3.61 7.33 -7.75
N PHE A 39 3.06 7.17 -8.95
CA PHE A 39 1.71 7.58 -9.29
C PHE A 39 0.83 6.36 -9.59
N ILE A 40 -0.32 6.27 -8.92
CA ILE A 40 -1.33 5.24 -9.15
C ILE A 40 -2.64 5.97 -9.49
N PRO A 41 -3.20 5.80 -10.70
CA PRO A 41 -4.44 6.47 -11.06
C PRO A 41 -5.61 5.94 -10.22
N ASN A 42 -6.60 6.78 -9.97
CA ASN A 42 -7.79 6.41 -9.20
C ASN A 42 -8.98 5.99 -10.08
N ALA A 43 -8.86 6.12 -11.40
CA ALA A 43 -9.89 5.72 -12.35
C ALA A 43 -9.30 5.38 -13.73
N PHE A 44 -9.98 4.53 -14.48
CA PHE A 44 -9.63 4.18 -15.86
C PHE A 44 -10.87 3.75 -16.67
N THR A 45 -10.78 3.90 -17.99
CA THR A 45 -11.87 3.74 -18.96
C THR A 45 -11.39 2.85 -20.11
N PRO A 46 -11.48 1.51 -20.00
CA PRO A 46 -11.08 0.58 -21.06
C PRO A 46 -12.11 0.58 -22.21
N ASN A 47 -12.11 1.66 -23.00
CA ASN A 47 -13.03 1.92 -24.11
C ASN A 47 -12.34 1.82 -25.49
N GLY A 48 -11.01 1.67 -25.52
CA GLY A 48 -10.19 1.50 -26.73
C GLY A 48 -9.78 2.80 -27.42
N ASP A 49 -9.89 3.96 -26.75
CA ASP A 49 -9.46 5.26 -27.29
C ASP A 49 -7.96 5.56 -27.07
N GLY A 50 -7.25 4.69 -26.36
CA GLY A 50 -5.84 4.81 -25.99
C GLY A 50 -5.58 5.63 -24.72
N LEU A 51 -6.62 6.21 -24.11
CA LEU A 51 -6.52 7.07 -22.93
C LEU A 51 -7.09 6.36 -21.70
N ASN A 52 -6.20 6.05 -20.75
CA ASN A 52 -6.56 5.33 -19.52
C ASN A 52 -7.29 4.00 -19.80
N ASP A 53 -6.91 3.28 -20.86
CA ASP A 53 -7.50 1.98 -21.20
C ASP A 53 -7.05 0.84 -20.28
N SER A 54 -6.03 1.07 -19.47
CA SER A 54 -5.51 0.09 -18.53
C SER A 54 -5.11 0.74 -17.22
N PHE A 55 -5.24 -0.04 -16.16
CA PHE A 55 -4.80 0.32 -14.82
C PHE A 55 -3.39 -0.21 -14.57
N ARG A 56 -2.45 0.70 -14.33
CA ARG A 56 -1.05 0.38 -14.02
C ARG A 56 -0.47 1.42 -13.07
N THR A 57 0.59 1.02 -12.37
CA THR A 57 1.41 1.95 -11.59
C THR A 57 2.38 2.68 -12.52
N GLN A 58 2.70 3.94 -12.20
CA GLN A 58 3.75 4.70 -12.85
C GLN A 58 4.82 4.96 -11.82
N ILE A 59 6.01 4.40 -12.02
CA ILE A 59 7.10 4.42 -11.05
C ILE A 59 8.33 4.99 -11.73
N THR A 60 8.93 6.00 -11.12
CA THR A 60 10.21 6.57 -11.53
C THR A 60 11.18 6.52 -10.35
N GLY A 61 12.42 6.10 -10.57
CA GLY A 61 13.43 6.04 -9.52
C GLY A 61 14.44 4.91 -9.76
N PRO A 62 15.16 4.49 -8.71
CA PRO A 62 16.13 3.41 -8.80
C PRO A 62 15.49 2.03 -9.07
N GLU A 63 16.33 1.04 -9.31
CA GLU A 63 15.92 -0.34 -9.60
C GLU A 63 15.06 -0.94 -8.47
N LEU A 64 14.03 -1.69 -8.85
CA LEU A 64 13.13 -2.36 -7.92
C LEU A 64 13.71 -3.72 -7.50
N ASP A 65 13.79 -3.93 -6.19
CA ASP A 65 14.11 -5.21 -5.55
C ASP A 65 12.82 -6.04 -5.29
N LEU A 66 11.68 -5.36 -5.13
CA LEU A 66 10.38 -5.99 -4.95
C LEU A 66 9.29 -5.20 -5.66
N TYR A 67 8.43 -5.89 -6.39
CA TYR A 67 7.17 -5.35 -6.90
C TYR A 67 6.10 -6.43 -6.80
N GLU A 68 5.04 -6.17 -6.04
CA GLU A 68 3.85 -7.01 -5.95
C GLU A 68 2.64 -6.10 -6.05
N PHE A 69 1.86 -6.25 -7.11
CA PHE A 69 0.67 -5.43 -7.34
C PHE A 69 -0.56 -6.31 -7.50
N MET A 70 -1.57 -6.05 -6.68
CA MET A 70 -2.83 -6.79 -6.72
C MET A 70 -4.02 -5.85 -6.74
N VAL A 71 -5.09 -6.31 -7.40
CA VAL A 71 -6.38 -5.66 -7.43
C VAL A 71 -7.44 -6.65 -6.96
N LEU A 72 -8.28 -6.20 -6.05
CA LEU A 72 -9.33 -6.96 -5.40
C LEU A 72 -10.69 -6.34 -5.75
N ASP A 73 -11.69 -7.19 -5.96
CA ASP A 73 -13.08 -6.75 -6.01
C ASP A 73 -13.57 -6.26 -4.63
N ARG A 74 -14.80 -5.72 -4.58
CA ARG A 74 -15.41 -5.24 -3.33
C ARG A 74 -15.56 -6.29 -2.23
N ASN A 75 -15.50 -7.58 -2.58
CA ASN A 75 -15.61 -8.71 -1.65
C ASN A 75 -14.23 -9.24 -1.22
N GLY A 76 -13.14 -8.60 -1.67
CA GLY A 76 -11.77 -9.03 -1.40
C GLY A 76 -11.28 -10.16 -2.29
N LYS A 77 -12.00 -10.52 -3.36
CA LYS A 77 -11.55 -11.52 -4.32
C LYS A 77 -10.51 -10.90 -5.25
N GLU A 78 -9.36 -11.55 -5.41
CA GLU A 78 -8.35 -11.16 -6.38
C GLU A 78 -8.91 -11.23 -7.81
N VAL A 79 -8.77 -10.12 -8.53
CA VAL A 79 -9.12 -10.00 -9.95
C VAL A 79 -7.89 -9.78 -10.83
N PHE A 80 -6.79 -9.30 -10.25
CA PHE A 80 -5.51 -9.10 -10.90
C PHE A 80 -4.37 -9.22 -9.89
N TYR A 81 -3.27 -9.84 -10.30
CA TYR A 81 -2.02 -9.92 -9.56
C TYR A 81 -0.87 -9.95 -10.56
N THR A 82 0.19 -9.21 -10.26
CA THR A 82 1.44 -9.28 -11.02
C THR A 82 2.64 -8.92 -10.15
N THR A 83 3.80 -9.43 -10.55
CA THR A 83 5.12 -9.02 -10.04
C THR A 83 5.95 -8.29 -11.11
N ASP A 84 5.40 -8.10 -12.32
CA ASP A 84 6.05 -7.34 -13.39
C ASP A 84 5.47 -5.90 -13.40
N PRO A 85 6.29 -4.85 -13.21
CA PRO A 85 5.83 -3.46 -13.28
C PRO A 85 5.34 -3.02 -14.66
N ASN A 86 5.64 -3.79 -15.72
CA ASN A 86 5.17 -3.50 -17.09
C ASN A 86 3.79 -4.09 -17.38
N GLU A 87 3.32 -5.03 -16.57
CA GLU A 87 1.97 -5.59 -16.71
C GLU A 87 0.91 -4.61 -16.20
N ASN A 88 -0.26 -4.68 -16.83
CA ASN A 88 -1.37 -3.80 -16.55
C ASN A 88 -2.68 -4.59 -16.46
N TRP A 89 -3.69 -3.98 -15.85
CA TRP A 89 -5.02 -4.53 -15.77
C TRP A 89 -5.97 -3.78 -16.69
N ASP A 90 -6.54 -4.48 -17.68
CA ASP A 90 -7.51 -3.96 -18.65
C ASP A 90 -8.96 -3.94 -18.11
N GLY A 91 -9.15 -4.21 -16.82
CA GLY A 91 -10.47 -4.30 -16.20
C GLY A 91 -11.20 -5.63 -16.48
N THR A 92 -10.53 -6.64 -17.02
CA THR A 92 -11.11 -7.99 -17.15
C THR A 92 -11.22 -8.68 -15.79
N ILE A 93 -12.35 -9.32 -15.53
CA ILE A 93 -12.60 -10.06 -14.29
C ILE A 93 -12.78 -11.53 -14.66
N LYS A 94 -11.83 -12.39 -14.27
CA LYS A 94 -11.90 -13.83 -14.55
C LYS A 94 -13.20 -14.43 -13.99
N GLY A 95 -14.00 -15.04 -14.87
CA GLY A 95 -15.24 -15.72 -14.52
C GLY A 95 -16.46 -14.82 -14.30
N SER A 96 -16.37 -13.52 -14.62
CA SER A 96 -17.50 -12.59 -14.59
C SER A 96 -17.74 -12.06 -16.00
N SER A 97 -18.95 -12.28 -16.52
CA SER A 97 -19.40 -11.64 -17.75
C SER A 97 -19.58 -10.15 -17.48
N PHE A 98 -18.62 -9.34 -17.90
CA PHE A 98 -18.79 -7.93 -18.23
C PHE A 98 -19.72 -7.15 -17.25
N THR A 99 -19.17 -6.60 -16.17
CA THR A 99 -19.88 -5.56 -15.42
C THR A 99 -19.98 -4.33 -16.32
N SER A 100 -21.13 -4.16 -16.99
CA SER A 100 -21.52 -2.89 -17.57
C SER A 100 -21.67 -1.87 -16.44
N GLY A 101 -21.12 -0.67 -16.61
CA GLY A 101 -21.20 0.39 -15.62
C GLY A 101 -19.99 0.52 -14.70
N THR A 102 -20.06 1.53 -13.83
CA THR A 102 -19.00 1.92 -12.91
C THR A 102 -18.84 0.93 -11.75
N SER A 103 -17.62 0.45 -11.54
CA SER A 103 -17.28 -0.50 -10.47
C SER A 103 -16.03 -0.05 -9.71
N MET A 104 -16.05 -0.20 -8.38
CA MET A 104 -14.93 0.17 -7.50
C MET A 104 -14.15 -1.08 -7.06
N PHE A 105 -12.83 -0.96 -7.08
CA PHE A 105 -11.87 -1.99 -6.69
C PHE A 105 -10.90 -1.44 -5.64
N ILE A 106 -10.23 -2.36 -4.95
CA ILE A 106 -9.14 -2.03 -4.01
C ILE A 106 -7.84 -2.47 -4.66
N TYR A 107 -6.81 -1.65 -4.62
CA TYR A 107 -5.46 -2.06 -4.99
C TYR A 107 -4.54 -2.11 -3.77
N ILE A 108 -3.57 -3.01 -3.84
CA ILE A 108 -2.46 -3.09 -2.90
C ILE A 108 -1.18 -3.20 -3.72
N LEU A 109 -0.27 -2.25 -3.54
CA LEU A 109 1.08 -2.28 -4.08
C LEU A 109 2.06 -2.48 -2.93
N LYS A 110 2.84 -3.55 -2.97
CA LYS A 110 3.99 -3.73 -2.09
C LYS A 110 5.25 -3.63 -2.93
N ILE A 111 6.11 -2.68 -2.59
CA ILE A 111 7.23 -2.27 -3.44
C ILE A 111 8.46 -1.95 -2.60
N LYS A 112 9.64 -2.18 -3.17
CA LYS A 112 10.93 -1.86 -2.55
C LYS A 112 11.95 -1.58 -3.65
N SER A 113 12.66 -0.46 -3.55
CA SER A 113 13.89 -0.18 -4.29
C SER A 113 15.10 -0.87 -3.65
N ILE A 114 16.15 -1.12 -4.42
CA ILE A 114 17.45 -1.57 -3.89
C ILE A 114 18.04 -0.61 -2.84
N GLU A 115 17.65 0.67 -2.86
CA GLU A 115 18.11 1.70 -1.93
C GLU A 115 17.22 1.82 -0.67
N ASP A 116 16.02 1.24 -0.70
CA ASP A 116 15.09 1.33 0.42
C ASP A 116 15.54 0.47 1.61
N ARG A 117 15.36 0.99 2.82
CA ARG A 117 15.61 0.24 4.07
C ARG A 117 14.66 -0.94 4.26
N GLY A 118 13.51 -0.93 3.60
CA GLY A 118 12.49 -1.98 3.69
C GLY A 118 11.35 -1.75 2.71
N PRO A 119 10.49 -2.76 2.50
CA PRO A 119 9.37 -2.62 1.59
C PRO A 119 8.32 -1.65 2.14
N MET A 120 7.73 -0.87 1.25
CA MET A 120 6.53 -0.08 1.55
C MET A 120 5.29 -0.73 0.97
N THR A 121 4.13 -0.40 1.53
CA THR A 121 2.83 -0.89 1.04
C THR A 121 1.88 0.28 0.85
N LEU A 122 1.42 0.46 -0.39
CA LEU A 122 0.40 1.42 -0.76
C LEU A 122 -0.93 0.72 -0.96
N ARG A 123 -1.99 1.36 -0.51
CA ARG A 123 -3.37 0.87 -0.63
C ARG A 123 -4.25 2.00 -1.07
N GLY A 124 -5.21 1.69 -1.93
CA GLY A 124 -6.18 2.66 -2.36
C GLY A 124 -7.29 2.02 -3.16
N HIS A 125 -8.06 2.86 -3.82
CA HIS A 125 -9.19 2.46 -4.63
C HIS A 125 -8.99 2.89 -6.08
N VAL A 126 -9.51 2.08 -6.99
CA VAL A 126 -9.60 2.42 -8.40
C VAL A 126 -11.03 2.22 -8.88
N VAL A 127 -11.51 3.16 -9.70
CA VAL A 127 -12.81 3.11 -10.34
C VAL A 127 -12.64 2.71 -11.80
N LEU A 128 -13.28 1.61 -12.18
CA LEU A 128 -13.42 1.18 -13.56
C LEU A 128 -14.74 1.73 -14.11
N ILE A 129 -14.67 2.44 -15.24
CA ILE A 129 -15.83 3.05 -15.89
C ILE A 129 -16.04 2.37 -17.26
N ARG A 130 -17.23 1.82 -17.49
CA ARG A 130 -17.66 1.17 -18.75
C ARG A 130 -19.08 1.57 -19.13
#